data_AF-A0A2U3XTG3-F1
#
_entry.id   AF-A0A2U3XTG3-F1
#
_cell.length_a   1.000
_cell.length_b   1.000
_cell.length_c   1.000
_cell.angle_alpha   90.00
_cell.angle_beta   90.00
_cell.angle_gamma   90.00
#
_symmetry.space_group_name_H-M   'P 1'
#
loop_
_entity.id
_entity.type
_entity.pdbx_description
1 polymer ?
#
loop_
_entity_poly.entity_id
_entity_poly.type
_entity_poly.pdbx_seq_one_letter_code
_entity_poly.pdbx_strand_id
1 'polypeptide(L)'
;MRMLLHLSLLALGAAYVSVTAVESTMNRLVAETLTLLSVHRTLLIGDGNLMIPTPEHKNHQLCIEEVFQGIDILKNRTAQGEAVDKLFQNLSFIKQHIDLQKKRCGGERWRVEKFLDHLQVFLGVINTEWTTES
;
A
#
# COMPACT_ATOMS: atom_id res chain seq x y z
N MET A 1 21.64 -26.96 -25.86
CA MET A 1 20.28 -26.93 -25.24
C MET A 1 20.28 -27.04 -23.72
N ARG A 2 21.11 -27.88 -23.08
CA ARG A 2 21.12 -28.08 -21.61
C ARG A 2 21.47 -26.83 -20.78
N MET A 3 22.40 -25.99 -21.26
CA MET A 3 22.82 -24.75 -20.56
C MET A 3 21.76 -23.64 -20.59
N LEU A 4 21.02 -23.51 -21.71
CA LEU A 4 19.93 -22.54 -21.87
C LEU A 4 18.75 -22.85 -20.93
N LEU A 5 18.42 -24.14 -20.76
CA LEU A 5 17.41 -24.60 -19.81
C LEU A 5 17.78 -24.26 -18.36
N HIS A 6 19.04 -24.45 -17.96
CA HIS A 6 19.52 -24.08 -16.63
C HIS A 6 19.51 -22.56 -16.40
N LEU A 7 19.86 -21.76 -17.42
CA LEU A 7 19.77 -20.30 -17.36
C LEU A 7 18.33 -19.80 -17.22
N SER A 8 17.36 -20.40 -17.93
CA SER A 8 15.95 -20.06 -17.77
C SER A 8 15.39 -20.46 -16.41
N LEU A 9 15.80 -21.60 -15.86
CA LEU A 9 15.41 -22.05 -14.52
C LEU A 9 15.99 -21.16 -13.41
N LEU A 10 17.24 -20.71 -13.56
CA LEU A 10 17.88 -19.74 -12.65
C LEU A 10 17.21 -18.36 -12.71
N ALA A 11 16.85 -17.89 -13.91
CA ALA A 11 16.13 -16.63 -14.07
C ALA A 11 14.72 -16.66 -13.45
N LEU A 12 13.98 -17.78 -13.63
CA LEU A 12 12.67 -17.96 -13.00
C LEU A 12 12.78 -18.04 -11.46
N GLY A 13 13.81 -18.72 -10.95
CA GLY A 13 14.08 -18.81 -9.51
C GLY A 13 14.43 -17.45 -8.89
N ALA A 14 15.26 -16.64 -9.55
CA ALA A 14 15.61 -15.30 -9.07
C ALA A 14 14.42 -14.31 -9.09
N ALA A 15 13.56 -14.40 -10.11
CA ALA A 15 12.33 -13.61 -10.18
C ALA A 15 11.32 -13.99 -9.07
N TYR A 16 11.19 -15.28 -8.74
CA TYR A 16 10.30 -15.74 -7.68
C TYR A 16 10.78 -15.35 -6.27
N VAL A 17 12.09 -15.46 -6.02
CA VAL A 17 12.70 -15.04 -4.74
C VAL A 17 12.61 -13.52 -4.54
N SER A 18 12.73 -12.74 -5.61
CA SER A 18 12.65 -11.27 -5.50
C SER A 18 11.23 -10.77 -5.20
N VAL A 19 10.18 -11.39 -5.76
CA VAL A 19 8.77 -11.00 -5.45
C VAL A 19 8.41 -11.33 -4.00
N THR A 20 8.76 -12.53 -3.52
CA THR A 20 8.50 -12.95 -2.13
C THR A 20 9.31 -12.13 -1.10
N ALA A 21 10.55 -11.74 -1.45
CA ALA A 21 11.35 -10.84 -0.63
C ALA A 21 10.73 -9.44 -0.52
N VAL A 22 10.18 -8.89 -1.60
CA VAL A 22 9.53 -7.55 -1.60
C VAL A 22 8.23 -7.55 -0.79
N GLU A 23 7.38 -8.56 -0.94
CA GLU A 23 6.13 -8.67 -0.16
C GLU A 23 6.41 -8.84 1.34
N SER A 24 7.38 -9.69 1.71
CA SER A 24 7.81 -9.81 3.11
C SER A 24 8.42 -8.51 3.65
N THR A 25 9.07 -7.72 2.79
CA THR A 25 9.63 -6.42 3.17
C THR A 25 8.53 -5.39 3.42
N MET A 26 7.49 -5.35 2.59
CA MET A 26 6.34 -4.45 2.79
C MET A 26 5.54 -4.82 4.04
N ASN A 27 5.28 -6.12 4.27
CA ASN A 27 4.56 -6.57 5.47
C ASN A 27 5.32 -6.20 6.76
N ARG A 28 6.64 -6.39 6.76
CA ARG A 28 7.48 -5.97 7.88
C ARG A 28 7.46 -4.46 8.08
N LEU A 29 7.55 -3.68 7.00
CA LEU A 29 7.49 -2.21 7.06
C LEU A 29 6.16 -1.73 7.63
N VAL A 30 5.03 -2.31 7.21
CA VAL A 30 3.70 -1.98 7.75
C VAL A 30 3.61 -2.33 9.24
N ALA A 31 4.09 -3.51 9.65
CA ALA A 31 4.09 -3.91 11.06
C ALA A 31 4.93 -2.98 11.94
N GLU A 32 6.12 -2.58 11.48
CA GLU A 32 6.96 -1.59 12.16
C GLU A 32 6.26 -0.22 12.21
N THR A 33 5.64 0.22 11.13
CA THR A 33 4.91 1.49 11.05
C THR A 33 3.73 1.52 12.02
N LEU A 34 2.98 0.42 12.15
CA LEU A 34 1.90 0.29 13.13
C LEU A 34 2.43 0.37 14.57
N THR A 35 3.59 -0.22 14.84
CA THR A 35 4.24 -0.12 16.15
C THR A 35 4.64 1.32 16.47
N LEU A 36 5.29 2.01 15.52
CA LEU A 36 5.66 3.42 15.67
C LEU A 36 4.44 4.31 15.85
N LEU A 37 3.36 4.08 15.09
CA LEU A 37 2.10 4.81 15.21
C LEU A 37 1.50 4.65 16.62
N SER A 38 1.54 3.43 17.17
CA SER A 38 1.07 3.14 18.52
C SER A 38 1.90 3.88 19.58
N VAL A 39 3.23 3.80 19.49
CA VAL A 39 4.17 4.45 20.43
C VAL A 39 4.04 5.98 20.39
N HIS A 40 3.88 6.57 19.21
CA HIS A 40 3.80 8.02 19.03
C HIS A 40 2.38 8.58 19.12
N ARG A 41 1.36 7.76 19.41
CA ARG A 41 -0.05 8.17 19.38
C ARG A 41 -0.33 9.43 20.21
N THR A 42 0.17 9.49 21.44
CA THR A 42 -0.02 10.66 22.33
C THR A 42 0.61 11.92 21.75
N LEU A 43 1.81 11.82 21.17
CA LEU A 43 2.49 12.93 20.52
C LEU A 43 1.72 13.43 19.30
N LEU A 44 1.21 12.50 18.48
CA LEU A 44 0.47 12.82 17.25
C LEU A 44 -0.90 13.44 17.53
N ILE A 45 -1.56 13.04 18.63
CA ILE A 45 -2.80 13.69 19.08
C ILE A 45 -2.53 15.12 19.56
N GLY A 46 -1.38 15.34 20.21
CA GLY A 46 -0.97 16.67 20.68
C GLY A 46 -2.00 17.26 21.65
N ASP A 47 -2.49 18.46 21.34
CA ASP A 47 -3.54 19.15 22.10
C ASP A 47 -4.97 18.69 21.74
N GLY A 48 -5.12 17.82 20.74
CA GLY A 48 -6.39 17.27 20.29
C GLY A 48 -7.25 18.22 19.44
N ASN A 49 -6.76 19.42 19.10
CA ASN A 49 -7.55 20.40 18.35
C ASN A 49 -7.42 20.27 16.83
N LEU A 50 -6.43 19.50 16.35
CA LEU A 50 -6.20 19.31 14.93
C LEU A 50 -7.32 18.48 14.30
N MET A 51 -8.07 19.09 13.39
CA MET A 51 -9.06 18.40 12.57
C MET A 51 -8.43 17.93 11.25
N ILE A 52 -8.56 16.64 10.96
CA ILE A 52 -8.06 16.04 9.72
C ILE A 52 -9.23 15.34 9.01
N PRO A 53 -9.51 15.67 7.74
CA PRO A 53 -10.51 14.94 6.95
C PRO A 53 -10.19 13.44 6.96
N THR A 54 -11.14 12.63 7.43
CA THR A 54 -10.98 11.18 7.56
C THR A 54 -12.11 10.50 6.80
N PRO A 55 -11.82 9.58 5.87
CA PRO A 55 -12.86 8.86 5.12
C PRO A 55 -13.82 8.12 6.04
N GLU A 56 -15.13 8.29 5.80
CA GLU A 56 -16.18 7.62 6.57
C GLU A 56 -16.48 6.21 6.05
N HIS A 57 -16.29 5.98 4.74
CA HIS A 57 -16.55 4.68 4.13
C HIS A 57 -15.46 3.65 4.48
N LYS A 58 -15.84 2.38 4.58
CA LYS A 58 -14.90 1.29 4.96
C LYS A 58 -14.01 0.79 3.83
N ASN A 59 -14.28 1.21 2.59
CA ASN A 59 -13.47 0.80 1.46
C ASN A 59 -12.18 1.63 1.34
N HIS A 60 -11.20 1.34 2.19
CA HIS A 60 -9.95 2.12 2.28
C HIS A 60 -9.17 2.22 0.97
N GLN A 61 -9.36 1.29 0.03
CA GLN A 61 -8.67 1.31 -1.27
C GLN A 61 -9.10 2.49 -2.16
N LEU A 62 -10.32 3.00 -1.97
CA LEU A 62 -10.84 4.15 -2.73
C LEU A 62 -10.31 5.49 -2.22
N CYS A 63 -9.92 5.57 -0.94
CA CYS A 63 -9.55 6.82 -0.26
C CYS A 63 -8.05 6.93 0.06
N ILE A 64 -7.19 6.26 -0.70
CA ILE A 64 -5.75 6.27 -0.46
C ILE A 64 -5.20 7.70 -0.51
N GLU A 65 -5.67 8.52 -1.44
CA GLU A 65 -5.15 9.88 -1.64
C GLU A 65 -5.53 10.80 -0.47
N GLU A 66 -6.78 10.74 -0.03
CA GLU A 66 -7.31 11.47 1.12
C GLU A 66 -6.56 11.09 2.41
N VAL A 67 -6.30 9.79 2.61
CA VAL A 67 -5.52 9.31 3.76
C VAL A 67 -4.12 9.91 3.77
N PHE A 68 -3.42 9.92 2.63
CA PHE A 68 -2.07 10.48 2.55
C PHE A 68 -2.03 12.01 2.64
N GLN A 69 -3.07 12.71 2.16
CA GLN A 69 -3.21 14.15 2.42
C GLN A 69 -3.39 14.42 3.93
N GLY A 70 -4.17 13.60 4.63
CA GLY A 70 -4.30 13.69 6.08
C GLY A 70 -2.99 13.46 6.82
N ILE A 71 -2.17 12.51 6.37
CA ILE A 71 -0.82 12.26 6.89
C ILE A 71 0.09 13.50 6.68
N ASP A 72 0.01 14.15 5.53
CA ASP A 72 0.81 15.36 5.26
C ASP A 72 0.40 16.52 6.17
N ILE A 73 -0.91 16.70 6.43
CA ILE A 73 -1.41 17.68 7.41
C ILE A 73 -0.86 17.37 8.81
N LEU A 74 -0.95 16.10 9.24
CA LEU A 74 -0.46 15.65 10.55
C LEU A 74 1.05 15.89 10.70
N LYS A 75 1.83 15.55 9.67
CA LYS A 75 3.29 15.73 9.64
C LYS A 75 3.68 17.20 9.80
N ASN A 76 2.98 18.11 9.12
CA ASN A 76 3.28 19.54 9.16
C ASN A 76 2.96 20.18 10.52
N ARG A 77 2.16 19.53 11.36
CA ARG A 77 1.76 20.01 12.70
C ARG A 77 2.47 19.28 13.84
N THR A 78 3.06 18.12 13.58
CA THR A 78 3.82 17.36 14.57
C THR A 78 5.22 17.96 14.73
N ALA A 79 5.66 18.16 15.98
CA ALA A 79 7.04 18.55 16.26
C ALA A 79 8.01 17.43 15.81
N GLN A 80 9.05 17.79 15.05
CA GLN A 80 10.02 16.84 14.52
C GLN A 80 10.90 16.22 15.61
N GLY A 81 11.33 14.99 15.38
CA GLY A 81 12.18 14.22 16.27
C GLY A 81 12.42 12.82 15.72
N GLU A 82 13.63 12.28 15.94
CA GLU A 82 14.16 11.09 15.24
C GLU A 82 13.15 9.91 15.14
N ALA A 83 12.48 9.59 16.24
CA ALA A 83 11.53 8.48 16.28
C ALA A 83 10.21 8.76 15.51
N VAL A 84 9.71 10.00 15.56
CA VAL A 84 8.51 10.40 14.79
C VAL A 84 8.84 10.60 13.31
N ASP A 85 10.06 11.01 12.99
CA ASP A 85 10.52 11.18 11.62
C ASP A 85 10.58 9.82 10.91
N LYS A 86 11.00 8.76 11.62
CA LYS A 86 10.97 7.38 11.12
C LYS A 86 9.54 6.92 10.78
N LEU A 87 8.54 7.28 11.59
CA LEU A 87 7.14 6.98 11.29
C LEU A 87 6.72 7.60 9.95
N PHE A 88 6.96 8.90 9.75
CA PHE A 88 6.59 9.59 8.52
C PHE A 88 7.41 9.12 7.31
N GLN A 89 8.66 8.71 7.53
CA GLN A 89 9.49 8.10 6.49
C GLN A 89 8.90 6.75 6.03
N ASN A 90 8.51 5.88 6.96
CA ASN A 90 7.89 4.60 6.61
C ASN A 90 6.57 4.80 5.86
N LEU A 91 5.72 5.73 6.31
CA LEU A 91 4.48 6.08 5.60
C LEU A 91 4.75 6.58 4.18
N SER A 92 5.79 7.39 3.98
CA SER A 92 6.23 7.83 2.64
C SER A 92 6.65 6.65 1.75
N PHE A 93 7.42 5.69 2.27
CA PHE A 93 7.79 4.48 1.53
C PHE A 93 6.58 3.62 1.15
N ILE A 94 5.61 3.49 2.07
CA ILE A 94 4.35 2.79 1.79
C ILE A 94 3.59 3.50 0.67
N LYS A 95 3.50 4.83 0.71
CA LYS A 95 2.87 5.63 -0.37
C LYS A 95 3.54 5.38 -1.71
N GLN A 96 4.87 5.46 -1.76
CA GLN A 96 5.64 5.25 -2.99
C GLN A 96 5.41 3.85 -3.56
N HIS A 97 5.34 2.84 -2.71
CA HIS A 97 5.02 1.48 -3.13
C HIS A 97 3.63 1.42 -3.78
N ILE A 98 2.61 2.01 -3.14
CA ILE A 98 1.24 2.05 -3.66
C ILE A 98 1.19 2.80 -5.00
N ASP A 99 1.83 3.97 -5.10
CA ASP A 99 1.89 4.77 -6.33
C ASP A 99 2.56 3.98 -7.47
N LEU A 100 3.58 3.17 -7.17
CA LEU A 100 4.21 2.28 -8.13
C LEU A 100 3.27 1.16 -8.59
N GLN A 101 2.49 0.57 -7.69
CA GLN A 101 1.48 -0.44 -8.07
C GLN A 101 0.36 0.18 -8.91
N LYS A 102 -0.12 1.37 -8.56
CA LYS A 102 -1.12 2.11 -9.36
C LYS A 102 -0.67 2.31 -10.81
N LYS A 103 0.61 2.64 -11.03
CA LYS A 103 1.18 2.77 -12.39
C LYS A 103 1.12 1.47 -13.20
N ARG A 104 1.04 0.30 -12.55
CA ARG A 104 0.94 -1.02 -13.21
C ARG A 104 -0.50 -1.39 -13.59
N CYS A 105 -1.51 -0.68 -13.10
CA CYS A 105 -2.91 -0.95 -13.43
C CYS A 105 -3.20 -0.86 -14.94
N GLY A 106 -2.53 0.06 -15.65
CA GLY A 106 -2.66 0.21 -17.10
C GLY A 106 -1.94 -0.85 -17.93
N GLY A 107 -1.32 -1.86 -17.29
CA GLY A 107 -0.29 -2.79 -17.78
C GLY A 107 -0.29 -3.23 -19.25
N GLU A 108 -0.24 -4.54 -19.49
CA GLU A 108 -0.23 -5.07 -20.86
C GLU A 108 -1.63 -5.11 -21.45
N ARG A 109 -1.73 -4.92 -22.77
CA ARG A 109 -3.00 -5.09 -23.48
C ARG A 109 -3.29 -6.58 -23.65
N TRP A 110 -4.37 -7.03 -23.02
CA TRP A 110 -4.83 -8.41 -23.12
C TRP A 110 -5.96 -8.58 -24.15
N ARG A 111 -6.21 -9.82 -24.54
CA ARG A 111 -7.42 -10.17 -25.31
C ARG A 111 -8.67 -9.98 -24.44
N VAL A 112 -9.81 -9.77 -25.10
CA VAL A 112 -11.11 -9.53 -24.43
C VAL A 112 -11.44 -10.63 -23.42
N GLU A 113 -11.19 -11.90 -23.73
CA GLU A 113 -11.41 -13.03 -22.80
C GLU A 113 -10.72 -12.82 -21.45
N LYS A 114 -9.43 -12.48 -21.45
CA LYS A 114 -8.67 -12.20 -20.21
C LYS A 114 -9.15 -10.96 -19.48
N PHE A 115 -9.62 -9.96 -20.21
CA PHE A 115 -10.23 -8.79 -19.60
C PHE A 115 -11.55 -9.14 -18.92
N LEU A 116 -12.40 -9.97 -19.54
CA LEU A 116 -13.67 -10.42 -18.97
C LEU A 116 -13.44 -11.29 -17.72
N ASP A 117 -12.43 -12.17 -17.73
CA ASP A 117 -12.02 -12.92 -16.55
C ASP A 117 -11.68 -11.96 -15.38
N HIS A 118 -10.88 -10.92 -15.67
CA HIS A 118 -10.52 -9.91 -14.67
C HIS A 118 -11.74 -9.10 -14.21
N LEU A 119 -12.63 -8.71 -15.13
CA LEU A 119 -13.85 -7.96 -14.83
C LEU A 119 -14.79 -8.77 -13.91
N GLN A 120 -14.92 -10.08 -14.13
CA GLN A 120 -15.73 -10.94 -13.27
C GLN A 120 -15.19 -10.97 -11.83
N VAL A 121 -13.86 -11.08 -11.66
CA VAL A 121 -13.23 -11.01 -10.34
C VAL A 121 -13.46 -9.64 -9.70
N PHE A 122 -13.28 -8.56 -10.47
CA PHE A 122 -13.50 -7.18 -10.00
C PHE A 122 -14.93 -6.96 -9.50
N LEU A 123 -15.94 -7.35 -10.27
CA LEU A 123 -17.35 -7.24 -9.87
C LEU A 123 -17.67 -8.15 -8.68
N GLY A 124 -17.03 -9.31 -8.59
CA GLY A 124 -17.13 -10.20 -7.43
C GLY A 124 -16.69 -9.51 -6.14
N VAL A 125 -15.51 -8.89 -6.14
CA VAL A 125 -14.98 -8.13 -4.99
C VAL A 125 -15.93 -6.99 -4.60
N ILE A 126 -16.47 -6.25 -5.56
CA ILE A 126 -17.47 -5.21 -5.28
C ILE A 126 -18.69 -5.81 -4.60
N ASN A 127 -19.21 -6.92 -5.11
CA ASN A 127 -20.42 -7.52 -4.57
C ASN A 127 -20.25 -8.13 -3.17
N THR A 128 -19.04 -8.59 -2.81
CA THR A 128 -18.81 -9.32 -1.54
C THR A 128 -18.09 -8.51 -0.47
N GLU A 129 -17.14 -7.66 -0.85
CA GLU A 129 -16.26 -6.97 0.09
C GLU A 129 -16.63 -5.50 0.27
N TRP A 130 -17.22 -4.88 -0.74
CA TRP A 130 -17.65 -3.50 -0.60
C TRP A 130 -18.97 -3.52 0.17
N THR A 131 -18.95 -2.90 1.35
CA THR A 131 -20.18 -2.64 2.08
C THR A 131 -20.96 -1.64 1.23
N THR A 132 -22.00 -2.09 0.54
CA THR A 132 -23.01 -1.19 0.00
C THR A 132 -23.60 -0.48 1.21
N GLU A 133 -23.28 0.79 1.35
CA GLU A 133 -23.90 1.66 2.35
C GLU A 133 -25.41 1.41 2.31
N SER A 134 -25.93 0.94 3.44
CA SER A 134 -27.37 0.75 3.70
C SER A 134 -27.87 1.95 4.48
#